data_AF-K1TKP2-F1
#
_entry.id   AF-K1TKP2-F1
#
_cell.length_a   1.000
_cell.length_b   1.000
_cell.length_c   1.000
_cell.angle_alpha   90.00
_cell.angle_beta   90.00
_cell.angle_gamma   90.00
#
_symmetry.space_group_name_H-M   'P 1'
#
loop_
_entity.id
_entity.type
_entity.pdbx_description
1 polymer ?
#
loop_
_entity_poly.entity_id
_entity_poly.type
_entity_poly.pdbx_seq_one_letter_code
_entity_poly.pdbx_strand_id
1 'polypeptide(L)'
;NLLTVKCNFIKQSQAIDPETANPICILSGVKMTAKNGANQTLTITNAGSIGYDIYLGANALYNMAKQTSFQEQYGIYPYEEPENVTHPKGGHFYCESYQEFTDRFILDNGSWSGWKTVNGISYYFVENNALKGIHKVPGLNDESNEYFYQFNETTGACEGKVTGLFELDGARYYAINGVAKSGWWNLTDADGENSYYYFDKETFKGLNGPSRAFFENVTYTFDNGKLLKGEWLT
;
A
#
# COMPACT_ATOMS: atom_id res chain seq x y z
N ASN A 1 23.31 18.76 1.18
CA ASN A 1 22.32 19.64 0.51
C ASN A 1 21.40 20.21 1.57
N LEU A 2 21.27 21.53 1.63
CA LEU A 2 20.38 22.24 2.58
C LEU A 2 19.26 22.88 1.77
N LEU A 3 18.01 22.59 2.12
CA LEU A 3 16.84 23.25 1.56
C LEU A 3 16.22 24.11 2.67
N THR A 4 16.19 25.42 2.45
CA THR A 4 15.50 26.35 3.36
C THR A 4 14.14 26.71 2.78
N VAL A 5 13.06 26.32 3.46
CA VAL A 5 11.69 26.70 3.10
C VAL A 5 11.22 27.80 4.05
N LYS A 6 10.89 28.98 3.51
CA LYS A 6 10.35 30.10 4.30
C LYS A 6 8.86 30.28 3.99
N CYS A 7 8.00 29.96 4.94
CA CYS A 7 6.57 30.22 4.86
C CYS A 7 6.27 31.57 5.52
N ASN A 8 5.80 32.55 4.74
CA ASN A 8 5.40 33.86 5.25
C ASN A 8 3.88 33.93 5.37
N PHE A 9 3.38 34.63 6.39
CA PHE A 9 1.99 35.05 6.44
C PHE A 9 1.79 36.29 5.58
N ILE A 10 0.63 36.40 4.93
CA ILE A 10 0.22 37.67 4.30
C ILE A 10 -0.10 38.64 5.42
N LYS A 11 0.57 39.80 5.43
CA LYS A 11 0.35 40.87 6.42
C LYS A 11 -1.14 41.23 6.46
N GLN A 12 -1.75 41.13 7.64
CA GLN A 12 -3.13 41.51 7.87
C GLN A 12 -3.16 42.89 8.54
N SER A 13 -3.89 43.83 7.96
CA SER A 13 -4.08 45.19 8.50
C SER A 13 -5.35 45.34 9.35
N GLN A 14 -6.23 44.33 9.32
CA GLN A 14 -7.49 44.28 10.06
C GLN A 14 -7.81 42.83 10.43
N ALA A 15 -8.73 42.63 11.39
CA ALA A 15 -9.23 41.30 11.72
C ALA A 15 -9.88 40.65 10.49
N ILE A 16 -9.59 39.37 10.27
CA ILE A 16 -10.24 38.57 9.22
C ILE A 16 -11.56 38.02 9.78
N ASP A 17 -12.62 38.08 8.99
CA ASP A 17 -13.91 37.46 9.34
C ASP A 17 -13.71 35.96 9.58
N PRO A 18 -14.10 35.41 10.74
CA PRO A 18 -13.95 33.98 11.06
C PRO A 18 -14.51 33.03 10.00
N GLU A 19 -15.59 33.40 9.31
CA GLU A 19 -16.20 32.59 8.25
C GLU A 19 -15.35 32.52 6.98
N THR A 20 -14.38 33.43 6.84
CA THR A 20 -13.48 33.54 5.69
C THR A 20 -12.00 33.34 6.05
N ALA A 21 -11.70 33.16 7.33
CA ALA A 21 -10.34 33.02 7.81
C ALA A 21 -9.76 31.68 7.38
N ASN A 22 -8.67 31.72 6.60
CA ASN A 22 -7.90 30.52 6.33
C ASN A 22 -7.32 29.99 7.67
N PRO A 23 -7.39 28.68 7.94
CA PRO A 23 -6.77 28.12 9.12
C PRO A 23 -5.26 28.35 9.10
N ILE A 24 -4.65 28.42 10.28
CA ILE A 24 -3.20 28.42 10.40
C ILE A 24 -2.68 27.10 9.83
N CYS A 25 -1.97 27.16 8.71
CA CYS A 25 -1.32 26.01 8.11
C CYS A 25 0.04 25.78 8.78
N ILE A 26 0.26 24.58 9.32
CA ILE A 26 1.56 24.15 9.83
C ILE A 26 2.20 23.24 8.79
N LEU A 27 3.48 23.48 8.47
CA LEU A 27 4.26 22.54 7.67
C LEU A 27 4.42 21.23 8.45
N SER A 28 3.77 20.17 7.99
CA SER A 28 3.80 18.86 8.66
C SER A 28 4.94 17.95 8.20
N GLY A 29 5.63 18.30 7.12
CA GLY A 29 6.78 17.54 6.61
C GLY A 29 7.13 17.92 5.17
N VAL A 30 8.24 17.37 4.66
CA VAL A 30 8.70 17.58 3.28
C VAL A 30 8.93 16.23 2.61
N LYS A 31 8.21 15.97 1.51
CA LYS A 31 8.35 14.78 0.69
C LYS A 31 9.45 14.97 -0.36
N MET A 32 10.35 14.00 -0.47
CA MET A 32 11.31 13.93 -1.58
C MET A 32 10.87 12.86 -2.59
N THR A 33 10.96 13.17 -3.88
CA THR A 33 10.64 12.25 -4.98
C THR A 33 11.85 12.11 -5.87
N ALA A 34 12.29 10.89 -6.14
CA ALA A 34 13.39 10.65 -7.08
C ALA A 34 12.93 10.95 -8.52
N LYS A 35 13.82 11.56 -9.31
CA LYS A 35 13.61 11.71 -10.75
C LYS A 35 13.84 10.35 -11.43
N ASN A 36 13.09 10.05 -12.50
CA ASN A 36 13.18 8.78 -13.24
C ASN A 36 14.63 8.34 -13.50
N GLY A 37 14.94 7.08 -13.20
CA GLY A 37 16.26 6.45 -13.49
C GLY A 37 17.15 6.16 -12.27
N ALA A 38 16.70 6.43 -11.05
CA ALA A 38 17.45 6.08 -9.84
C ALA A 38 17.30 4.57 -9.52
N ASN A 39 18.27 3.77 -9.96
CA ASN A 39 18.29 2.31 -9.82
C ASN A 39 18.86 1.82 -8.47
N GLN A 40 18.76 2.63 -7.42
CA GLN A 40 19.43 2.38 -6.14
C GLN A 40 18.47 2.58 -4.97
N THR A 41 18.69 1.83 -3.89
CA THR A 41 18.08 2.07 -2.59
C THR A 41 18.53 3.44 -2.08
N LEU A 42 17.69 4.47 -2.22
CA LEU A 42 17.95 5.80 -1.68
C LEU A 42 17.46 5.85 -0.24
N THR A 43 18.40 5.93 0.70
CA THR A 43 18.08 6.29 2.08
C THR A 43 18.04 7.81 2.18
N ILE A 44 16.85 8.34 2.43
CA ILE A 44 16.61 9.76 2.59
C ILE A 44 16.36 10.02 4.07
N THR A 45 17.21 10.85 4.67
CA THR A 45 16.92 11.45 5.98
C THR A 45 16.68 12.93 5.77
N ASN A 46 15.51 13.39 6.17
CA ASN A 46 15.19 14.81 6.25
C ASN A 46 15.12 15.19 7.72
N ALA A 47 15.93 16.16 8.13
CA ALA A 47 15.90 16.69 9.47
C ALA A 47 15.95 18.21 9.40
N GLY A 48 15.27 18.86 10.34
CA GLY A 48 15.25 20.31 10.42
C GLY A 48 14.57 20.79 11.69
N SER A 49 14.56 22.10 11.84
CA SER A 49 13.83 22.79 12.90
C SER A 49 12.79 23.72 12.30
N ILE A 50 11.70 23.89 13.03
CA ILE A 50 10.67 24.88 12.77
C ILE A 50 10.90 25.99 13.79
N GLY A 51 11.17 27.20 13.33
CA GLY A 51 11.17 28.42 14.14
C GLY A 51 9.99 29.32 13.76
N TYR A 52 9.74 30.35 14.57
CA TYR A 52 8.76 31.39 14.26
C TYR A 52 9.31 32.78 14.57
N ASP A 53 8.82 33.76 13.81
CA ASP A 53 9.08 35.18 13.99
C ASP A 53 7.76 35.93 13.73
N ILE A 54 7.06 36.28 14.81
CA ILE A 54 5.68 36.78 14.77
C ILE A 54 5.63 38.18 15.38
N TYR A 55 4.96 39.07 14.66
CA TYR A 55 4.72 40.45 15.07
C TYR A 55 3.22 40.66 15.21
N LEU A 56 2.76 41.11 16.38
CA LEU A 56 1.35 41.34 16.68
C LEU A 56 1.13 42.79 17.13
N GLY A 57 0.48 43.59 16.29
CA GLY A 57 0.10 44.97 16.61
C GLY A 57 -1.06 45.04 17.61
N ALA A 58 -0.75 45.34 18.88
CA ALA A 58 -1.74 45.56 19.93
C ALA A 58 -1.15 46.44 21.06
N ASN A 59 -1.73 47.61 21.29
CA ASN A 59 -1.23 48.57 22.29
C ASN A 59 -1.17 47.99 23.72
N ALA A 60 -2.15 47.16 24.10
CA ALA A 60 -2.14 46.48 25.39
C ALA A 60 -0.96 45.50 25.50
N LEU A 61 -0.69 44.75 24.43
CA LEU A 61 0.44 43.83 24.37
C LEU A 61 1.78 44.56 24.46
N TYR A 62 1.93 45.71 23.80
CA TYR A 62 3.13 46.52 23.88
C TYR A 62 3.47 46.96 25.31
N ASN A 63 2.46 47.37 26.09
CA ASN A 63 2.67 47.77 27.49
C ASN A 63 3.07 46.57 28.37
N MET A 64 2.53 45.38 28.11
CA MET A 64 2.93 44.16 28.80
C MET A 64 4.34 43.73 28.41
N ALA A 65 4.65 43.74 27.11
CA ALA A 65 5.95 43.35 26.57
C ALA A 65 7.09 44.26 27.04
N LYS A 66 6.81 45.50 27.49
CA LYS A 66 7.82 46.37 28.14
C LYS A 66 8.25 45.92 29.53
N GLN A 67 7.47 45.06 30.19
CA GLN A 67 7.76 44.61 31.54
C GLN A 67 8.76 43.45 31.49
N THR A 68 9.88 43.56 32.21
CA THR A 68 10.92 42.53 32.27
C THR A 68 10.37 41.16 32.69
N SER A 69 9.46 41.14 33.68
CA SER A 69 8.80 39.90 34.12
C SER A 69 8.02 39.20 33.00
N PHE A 70 7.42 39.96 32.09
CA PHE A 70 6.65 39.42 30.96
C PHE A 70 7.57 38.91 29.84
N GLN A 71 8.69 39.60 29.61
CA GLN A 71 9.74 39.14 28.69
C GLN A 71 10.35 37.82 29.15
N GLU A 72 10.70 37.71 30.43
CA GLU A 72 11.29 36.50 31.00
C GLU A 72 10.31 35.33 31.04
N GLN A 73 9.03 35.59 31.36
CA GLN A 73 8.02 34.53 31.48
C GLN A 73 7.54 34.01 30.12
N TYR A 74 7.38 34.88 29.13
CA TYR A 74 6.70 34.54 27.88
C TYR A 74 7.56 34.75 26.62
N GLY A 75 8.76 35.33 26.73
CA GLY A 75 9.62 35.62 25.57
C GLY A 75 9.05 36.70 24.63
N ILE A 76 8.22 37.60 25.14
CA ILE A 76 7.51 38.61 24.34
C ILE A 76 8.19 39.96 24.50
N TYR A 77 8.68 40.52 23.39
CA TYR A 77 9.41 41.80 23.38
C TYR A 77 8.59 42.92 22.75
N PRO A 78 8.78 44.18 23.18
CA PRO A 78 8.02 45.29 22.63
C PRO A 78 8.43 45.55 21.18
N TYR A 79 7.44 45.76 20.31
CA TYR A 79 7.65 46.00 18.89
C TYR A 79 6.94 47.28 18.45
N GLU A 80 7.59 48.03 17.56
CA GLU A 80 7.00 49.19 16.90
C GLU A 80 7.11 49.02 15.39
N GLU A 81 6.00 49.26 14.70
CA GLU A 81 5.91 49.26 13.24
C GLU A 81 5.40 50.64 12.79
N PRO A 82 6.29 51.64 12.62
CA PRO A 82 5.87 53.01 12.31
C PRO A 82 5.04 53.13 11.02
N GLU A 83 5.23 52.19 10.10
CA GLU A 83 4.50 52.10 8.83
C GLU A 83 3.04 51.64 9.00
N ASN A 84 2.70 51.04 10.15
CA ASN A 84 1.35 50.58 10.47
C ASN A 84 0.57 51.65 11.23
N VAL A 85 -0.26 52.38 10.49
CA VAL A 85 -1.04 53.51 11.04
C VAL A 85 -2.20 53.07 11.96
N THR A 86 -2.62 51.82 11.91
CA THR A 86 -3.77 51.29 12.68
C THR A 86 -3.32 50.78 14.06
N HIS A 87 -2.24 50.02 14.09
CA HIS A 87 -1.67 49.45 15.32
C HIS A 87 -0.13 49.55 15.29
N PRO A 88 0.44 50.76 15.49
CA PRO A 88 1.88 51.01 15.34
C PRO A 88 2.74 50.36 16.42
N LYS A 89 2.11 49.78 17.45
CA LYS A 89 2.77 49.23 18.63
C LYS A 89 2.21 47.87 18.98
N GLY A 90 3.08 46.96 19.39
CA GLY A 90 2.72 45.58 19.62
C GLY A 90 3.75 44.76 20.39
N GLY A 91 3.62 43.45 20.28
CA GLY A 91 4.57 42.47 20.78
C GLY A 91 5.22 41.68 19.66
N HIS A 92 6.45 41.26 19.90
CA HIS A 92 7.25 40.40 19.04
C HIS A 92 7.54 39.08 19.76
N PHE A 93 7.30 37.97 19.06
CA PHE A 93 7.51 36.61 19.52
C PHE A 93 8.51 35.95 18.57
N TYR A 94 9.61 35.48 19.12
CA TYR A 94 10.65 34.84 18.34
C TYR A 94 11.11 33.56 18.99
N CYS A 95 11.21 32.51 18.19
CA CYS A 95 11.83 31.27 18.57
C CYS A 95 12.58 30.70 17.36
N GLU A 96 13.89 30.55 17.49
CA GLU A 96 14.73 30.00 16.42
C GLU A 96 14.40 28.53 16.12
N SER A 97 14.13 27.73 17.16
CA SER A 97 13.78 26.31 17.06
C SER A 97 12.68 25.97 18.06
N TYR A 98 11.43 26.07 17.61
CA TYR A 98 10.25 25.67 18.36
C TYR A 98 10.08 24.15 18.37
N GLN A 99 10.36 23.49 17.24
CA GLN A 99 10.21 22.04 17.10
C GLN A 99 11.26 21.49 16.14
N GLU A 100 11.89 20.37 16.52
CA GLU A 100 12.73 19.60 15.62
C GLU A 100 11.95 18.43 15.02
N PHE A 101 12.29 18.06 13.80
CA PHE A 101 11.74 16.88 13.13
C PHE A 101 12.84 16.05 12.47
N THR A 102 12.57 14.76 12.32
CA THR A 102 13.41 13.85 11.54
C THR A 102 12.54 12.80 10.87
N ASP A 103 12.47 12.86 9.56
CA ASP A 103 11.80 11.87 8.72
C ASP A 103 12.83 11.00 8.01
N ARG A 104 12.56 9.69 7.95
CA ARG A 104 13.41 8.72 7.26
C ARG A 104 12.59 7.95 6.23
N PHE A 105 13.06 7.95 4.99
CA PHE A 105 12.46 7.22 3.89
C PHE A 105 13.50 6.34 3.21
N ILE A 106 13.07 5.16 2.79
CA ILE A 106 13.85 4.28 1.92
C ILE A 106 13.08 4.17 0.62
N LEU A 107 13.68 4.65 -0.47
CA LEU A 107 13.19 4.37 -1.81
C LEU A 107 14.02 3.22 -2.36
N ASP A 108 13.48 2.00 -2.33
CA ASP A 108 14.15 0.83 -2.86
C ASP A 108 13.59 0.46 -4.23
N ASN A 109 14.46 0.47 -5.25
CA ASN A 109 14.12 0.05 -6.62
C ASN A 109 14.62 -1.37 -6.93
N GLY A 110 15.13 -2.10 -5.93
CA GLY A 110 15.39 -3.53 -6.07
C GLY A 110 14.13 -4.27 -6.49
N SER A 111 14.26 -5.24 -7.40
CA SER A 111 13.15 -6.14 -7.72
C SER A 111 12.87 -7.01 -6.50
N TRP A 112 11.73 -6.78 -5.86
CA TRP A 112 11.29 -7.55 -4.71
C TRP A 112 10.20 -8.55 -5.14
N SER A 113 10.34 -9.79 -4.65
CA SER A 113 9.39 -10.87 -4.86
C SER A 113 9.07 -11.53 -3.52
N GLY A 114 7.79 -11.80 -3.26
CA GLY A 114 7.34 -12.42 -2.01
C GLY A 114 5.99 -11.89 -1.50
N TRP A 115 5.65 -12.28 -0.27
CA TRP A 115 4.42 -11.85 0.41
C TRP A 115 4.55 -10.48 1.07
N LYS A 116 3.57 -9.61 0.86
CA LYS A 116 3.48 -8.30 1.53
C LYS A 116 2.08 -8.08 2.03
N THR A 117 1.98 -7.71 3.30
CA THR A 117 0.70 -7.29 3.91
C THR A 117 0.68 -5.78 4.06
N VAL A 118 -0.33 -5.14 3.49
CA VAL A 118 -0.56 -3.69 3.59
C VAL A 118 -1.97 -3.48 4.12
N ASN A 119 -2.10 -2.81 5.27
CA ASN A 119 -3.39 -2.57 5.93
C ASN A 119 -4.24 -3.84 6.11
N GLY A 120 -3.59 -4.97 6.45
CA GLY A 120 -4.24 -6.27 6.65
C GLY A 120 -4.57 -7.05 5.36
N ILE A 121 -4.33 -6.47 4.18
CA ILE A 121 -4.53 -7.15 2.89
C ILE A 121 -3.18 -7.69 2.41
N SER A 122 -3.14 -8.99 2.10
CA SER A 122 -1.94 -9.67 1.60
C SER A 122 -1.89 -9.66 0.08
N TYR A 123 -0.67 -9.57 -0.47
CA TYR A 123 -0.35 -9.60 -1.89
C TYR A 123 0.89 -10.48 -2.09
N TYR A 124 1.01 -11.13 -3.23
CA TYR A 124 2.26 -11.74 -3.65
C TYR A 124 2.82 -10.97 -4.84
N PHE A 125 4.08 -10.53 -4.73
CA PHE A 125 4.74 -9.79 -5.79
C PHE A 125 5.79 -10.64 -6.49
N VAL A 126 5.96 -10.39 -7.78
CA VAL A 126 7.08 -10.88 -8.59
C VAL A 126 7.66 -9.67 -9.30
N GLU A 127 8.94 -9.38 -9.05
CA GLU A 127 9.64 -8.23 -9.62
C GLU A 127 8.87 -6.90 -9.45
N ASN A 128 8.42 -6.62 -8.23
CA ASN A 128 7.61 -5.45 -7.87
C ASN A 128 6.22 -5.36 -8.51
N ASN A 129 5.75 -6.38 -9.23
CA ASN A 129 4.38 -6.46 -9.74
C ASN A 129 3.55 -7.43 -8.89
N ALA A 130 2.39 -6.98 -8.40
CA ALA A 130 1.46 -7.87 -7.71
C ALA A 130 0.86 -8.87 -8.70
N LEU A 131 0.87 -10.15 -8.34
CA LEU A 131 0.24 -11.20 -9.12
C LEU A 131 -1.27 -11.01 -9.20
N LYS A 132 -1.87 -11.53 -10.28
CA LYS A 132 -3.29 -11.42 -10.62
C LYS A 132 -3.79 -12.76 -11.14
N GLY A 133 -5.01 -13.14 -10.80
CA GLY A 133 -5.53 -14.45 -11.15
C GLY A 133 -4.95 -15.57 -10.27
N ILE A 134 -4.95 -16.80 -10.77
CA ILE A 134 -4.51 -17.97 -10.01
C ILE A 134 -3.02 -18.21 -10.22
N HIS A 135 -2.27 -18.30 -9.12
CA HIS A 135 -0.87 -18.65 -9.15
C HIS A 135 -0.49 -19.64 -8.07
N LYS A 136 0.48 -20.50 -8.37
CA LYS A 136 1.16 -21.32 -7.37
C LYS A 136 2.34 -20.53 -6.81
N VAL A 137 2.30 -20.27 -5.51
CA VAL A 137 3.32 -19.47 -4.80
C VAL A 137 3.61 -20.09 -3.42
N PRO A 138 4.73 -19.74 -2.77
CA PRO A 138 4.98 -20.09 -1.38
C PRO A 138 3.80 -19.74 -0.46
N GLY A 139 3.60 -20.50 0.61
CA GLY A 139 2.50 -20.28 1.55
C GLY A 139 2.66 -18.97 2.32
N LEU A 140 1.54 -18.25 2.48
CA LEU A 140 1.49 -17.10 3.38
C LEU A 140 1.69 -17.61 4.83
N ASN A 141 2.81 -17.23 5.44
CA ASN A 141 3.30 -17.76 6.74
C ASN A 141 3.67 -19.25 6.74
N ASP A 142 3.87 -19.84 5.56
CA ASP A 142 4.35 -21.22 5.38
C ASP A 142 5.17 -21.30 4.08
N GLU A 143 6.28 -20.57 4.05
CA GLU A 143 7.12 -20.43 2.85
C GLU A 143 7.80 -21.75 2.43
N SER A 144 7.80 -22.75 3.32
CA SER A 144 8.33 -24.08 3.04
C SER A 144 7.48 -24.91 2.08
N ASN A 145 6.21 -24.53 1.92
CA ASN A 145 5.25 -25.19 1.06
C ASN A 145 4.72 -24.22 0.00
N GLU A 146 4.23 -24.76 -1.11
CA GLU A 146 3.59 -23.98 -2.17
C GLU A 146 2.11 -24.33 -2.29
N TYR A 147 1.28 -23.33 -2.54
CA TYR A 147 -0.16 -23.48 -2.72
C TYR A 147 -0.65 -22.65 -3.89
N PHE A 148 -1.75 -23.08 -4.50
CA PHE A 148 -2.53 -22.26 -5.42
C PHE A 148 -3.34 -21.23 -4.63
N TYR A 149 -3.12 -19.96 -4.95
CA TYR A 149 -3.86 -18.82 -4.43
C TYR A 149 -4.58 -18.10 -5.56
N GLN A 150 -5.76 -17.54 -5.24
CA GLN A 150 -6.45 -16.60 -6.10
C GLN A 150 -6.05 -15.18 -5.71
N PHE A 151 -5.66 -14.39 -6.69
CA PHE A 151 -5.41 -12.96 -6.55
C PHE A 151 -6.43 -12.18 -7.38
N ASN A 152 -6.96 -11.10 -6.82
CA ASN A 152 -7.93 -10.25 -7.47
C ASN A 152 -7.37 -9.67 -8.79
N GLU A 153 -8.10 -9.83 -9.88
CA GLU A 153 -7.64 -9.43 -11.23
C GLU A 153 -7.34 -7.93 -11.37
N THR A 154 -8.02 -7.09 -10.61
CA THR A 154 -7.83 -5.64 -10.68
C THR A 154 -6.71 -5.19 -9.76
N THR A 155 -6.76 -5.61 -8.50
CA THR A 155 -5.93 -5.06 -7.42
C THR A 155 -4.71 -5.92 -7.05
N GLY A 156 -4.71 -7.21 -7.38
CA GLY A 156 -3.72 -8.19 -6.94
C GLY A 156 -3.86 -8.62 -5.47
N ALA A 157 -4.93 -8.20 -4.78
CA ALA A 157 -5.21 -8.62 -3.41
C ALA A 157 -5.43 -10.14 -3.34
N CYS A 158 -4.82 -10.81 -2.37
CA CYS A 158 -5.01 -12.23 -2.14
C CYS A 158 -6.44 -12.50 -1.64
N GLU A 159 -7.17 -13.33 -2.38
CA GLU A 159 -8.54 -13.77 -2.05
C GLU A 159 -8.54 -15.11 -1.31
N GLY A 160 -7.36 -15.73 -1.16
CA GLY A 160 -7.14 -16.94 -0.37
C GLY A 160 -6.71 -18.14 -1.21
N LYS A 161 -6.57 -19.28 -0.53
CA LYS A 161 -6.17 -20.55 -1.15
C LYS A 161 -7.33 -21.11 -1.99
N VAL A 162 -7.03 -21.54 -3.21
CA VAL A 162 -8.03 -22.08 -4.13
C VAL A 162 -8.60 -23.40 -3.61
N THR A 163 -9.92 -23.52 -3.59
CA THR A 163 -10.62 -24.79 -3.33
C THR A 163 -11.70 -24.97 -4.39
N GLY A 164 -11.65 -26.07 -5.14
CA GLY A 164 -12.53 -26.34 -6.27
C GLY A 164 -11.79 -26.56 -7.59
N LEU A 165 -12.58 -26.63 -8.66
CA LEU A 165 -12.10 -26.70 -10.04
C LEU A 165 -11.61 -25.32 -10.49
N PHE A 166 -10.49 -25.27 -11.20
CA PHE A 166 -9.99 -24.05 -11.81
C PHE A 166 -9.18 -24.35 -13.07
N GLU A 167 -8.97 -23.32 -13.89
CA GLU A 167 -8.16 -23.41 -15.10
C GLU A 167 -6.90 -22.57 -14.98
N LEU A 168 -5.78 -23.12 -15.44
CA LEU A 168 -4.49 -22.45 -15.48
C LEU A 168 -3.73 -22.94 -16.72
N ASP A 169 -3.24 -22.02 -17.53
CA ASP A 169 -2.51 -22.30 -18.78
C ASP A 169 -3.24 -23.28 -19.72
N GLY A 170 -4.58 -23.16 -19.80
CA GLY A 170 -5.43 -24.01 -20.64
C GLY A 170 -5.68 -25.42 -20.12
N ALA A 171 -5.14 -25.79 -18.96
CA ALA A 171 -5.41 -27.07 -18.30
C ALA A 171 -6.33 -26.87 -17.08
N ARG A 172 -7.21 -27.83 -16.83
CA ARG A 172 -8.04 -27.87 -15.62
C ARG A 172 -7.33 -28.58 -14.49
N TYR A 173 -7.50 -28.06 -13.29
CA TYR A 173 -7.01 -28.63 -12.05
C TYR A 173 -8.12 -28.68 -11.02
N TYR A 174 -7.92 -29.51 -9.99
CA TYR A 174 -8.73 -29.53 -8.79
C TYR A 174 -7.82 -29.33 -7.58
N ALA A 175 -8.14 -28.38 -6.70
CA ALA A 175 -7.41 -28.15 -5.48
C ALA A 175 -8.32 -28.14 -4.25
N ILE A 176 -7.76 -28.53 -3.11
CA ILE A 176 -8.38 -28.38 -1.79
C ILE A 176 -7.41 -27.61 -0.92
N ASN A 177 -7.85 -26.47 -0.40
CA ASN A 177 -7.01 -25.57 0.40
C ASN A 177 -5.65 -25.27 -0.28
N GLY A 178 -5.72 -24.96 -1.58
CA GLY A 178 -4.57 -24.60 -2.43
C GLY A 178 -3.67 -25.77 -2.82
N VAL A 179 -3.97 -27.00 -2.40
CA VAL A 179 -3.19 -28.20 -2.76
C VAL A 179 -3.87 -28.93 -3.90
N ALA A 180 -3.18 -29.08 -5.03
CA ALA A 180 -3.68 -29.84 -6.17
C ALA A 180 -3.93 -31.32 -5.80
N LYS A 181 -4.98 -31.89 -6.39
CA LYS A 181 -5.40 -33.28 -6.18
C LYS A 181 -5.37 -34.03 -7.50
N SER A 182 -4.95 -35.28 -7.42
CA SER A 182 -4.90 -36.22 -8.55
C SER A 182 -5.91 -37.35 -8.37
N GLY A 183 -6.08 -38.18 -9.40
CA GLY A 183 -6.96 -39.34 -9.40
C GLY A 183 -8.42 -39.01 -9.76
N TRP A 184 -9.31 -39.95 -9.44
CA TRP A 184 -10.74 -39.83 -9.70
C TRP A 184 -11.45 -39.01 -8.63
N TRP A 185 -12.31 -38.11 -9.07
CA TRP A 185 -13.15 -37.28 -8.20
C TRP A 185 -14.56 -37.18 -8.77
N ASN A 186 -15.57 -37.25 -7.90
CA ASN A 186 -16.94 -36.88 -8.26
C ASN A 186 -17.17 -35.45 -7.79
N LEU A 187 -17.32 -34.52 -8.74
CA LEU A 187 -17.36 -33.10 -8.48
C LEU A 187 -18.60 -32.50 -9.13
N THR A 188 -19.21 -31.54 -8.43
CA THR A 188 -20.29 -30.73 -8.97
C THR A 188 -19.72 -29.69 -9.91
N ASP A 189 -20.17 -29.65 -11.15
CA ASP A 189 -19.76 -28.65 -12.12
C ASP A 189 -20.55 -27.33 -11.97
N ALA A 190 -20.29 -26.37 -12.85
CA ALA A 190 -20.90 -25.04 -12.79
C ALA A 190 -22.43 -25.07 -12.97
N ASP A 191 -22.97 -26.12 -13.59
CA ASP A 191 -24.40 -26.29 -13.82
C ASP A 191 -25.09 -27.00 -12.63
N GLY A 192 -24.33 -27.36 -11.59
CA GLY A 192 -24.84 -28.07 -10.42
C GLY A 192 -24.90 -29.59 -10.61
N GLU A 193 -24.39 -30.11 -11.73
CA GLU A 193 -24.43 -31.54 -12.04
C GLU A 193 -23.16 -32.25 -11.57
N ASN A 194 -23.35 -33.43 -10.97
CA ASN A 194 -22.22 -34.23 -10.52
C ASN A 194 -21.62 -34.99 -11.70
N SER A 195 -20.34 -34.76 -11.94
CA SER A 195 -19.58 -35.41 -13.00
C SER A 195 -18.31 -36.05 -12.44
N TYR A 196 -17.87 -37.13 -13.08
CA TYR A 196 -16.58 -37.74 -12.76
C TYR A 196 -15.46 -36.99 -13.47
N TYR A 197 -14.42 -36.66 -12.72
CA TYR A 197 -13.19 -36.05 -13.20
C TYR A 197 -12.01 -36.96 -12.91
N TYR A 198 -11.02 -36.94 -13.79
CA TYR A 198 -9.72 -37.55 -13.53
C TYR A 198 -8.59 -36.55 -13.75
N PHE A 199 -7.74 -36.42 -12.75
CA PHE A 199 -6.54 -35.59 -12.76
C PHE A 199 -5.30 -36.47 -12.73
N ASP A 200 -4.34 -36.20 -13.60
CA ASP A 200 -3.12 -36.97 -13.73
C ASP A 200 -2.31 -37.01 -12.42
N LYS A 201 -1.62 -38.13 -12.14
CA LYS A 201 -0.94 -38.34 -10.85
C LYS A 201 0.34 -37.52 -10.70
N GLU A 202 1.02 -37.26 -11.81
CA GLU A 202 2.31 -36.59 -11.82
C GLU A 202 2.12 -35.09 -12.07
N THR A 203 1.28 -34.74 -13.04
CA THR A 203 1.10 -33.36 -13.50
C THR A 203 -0.11 -32.66 -12.89
N PHE A 204 -1.02 -33.40 -12.24
CA PHE A 204 -2.29 -32.89 -11.68
C PHE A 204 -3.26 -32.27 -12.70
N LYS A 205 -2.94 -32.30 -13.98
CA LYS A 205 -3.77 -31.77 -15.07
C LYS A 205 -4.92 -32.73 -15.34
N GLY A 206 -6.08 -32.18 -15.68
CA GLY A 206 -7.19 -32.95 -16.21
C GLY A 206 -6.79 -33.66 -17.50
N LEU A 207 -7.08 -34.96 -17.61
CA LEU A 207 -6.80 -35.69 -18.86
C LEU A 207 -7.66 -35.17 -20.01
N ASN A 208 -7.13 -35.21 -21.23
CA ASN A 208 -7.86 -34.80 -22.41
C ASN A 208 -7.76 -35.87 -23.50
N GLY A 209 -8.88 -36.18 -24.15
CA GLY A 209 -8.99 -37.19 -25.19
C GLY A 209 -9.08 -38.64 -24.67
N PRO A 210 -8.87 -39.63 -25.56
CA PRO A 210 -8.97 -41.05 -25.23
C PRO A 210 -7.85 -41.53 -24.30
N SER A 211 -8.19 -42.38 -23.33
CA SER A 211 -7.25 -43.01 -22.40
C SER A 211 -7.67 -44.44 -22.05
N ARG A 212 -6.67 -45.33 -21.95
CA ARG A 212 -6.81 -46.73 -21.50
C ARG A 212 -6.03 -46.99 -20.21
N ALA A 213 -5.62 -45.93 -19.50
CA ALA A 213 -4.67 -46.03 -18.40
C ALA A 213 -5.21 -46.69 -17.12
N PHE A 214 -6.52 -46.96 -17.05
CA PHE A 214 -7.18 -47.44 -15.82
C PHE A 214 -7.58 -48.90 -15.87
N PHE A 215 -8.11 -49.34 -17.02
CA PHE A 215 -8.54 -50.71 -17.25
C PHE A 215 -8.23 -51.11 -18.69
N GLU A 216 -7.56 -52.24 -18.87
CA GLU A 216 -6.99 -52.67 -20.16
C GLU A 216 -8.06 -52.78 -21.27
N ASN A 217 -9.27 -53.19 -20.89
CA ASN A 217 -10.39 -53.46 -21.79
C ASN A 217 -11.42 -52.32 -21.88
N VAL A 218 -11.12 -51.14 -21.34
CA VAL A 218 -12.01 -49.97 -21.41
C VAL A 218 -11.26 -48.78 -21.96
N THR A 219 -11.85 -48.11 -22.95
CA THR A 219 -11.39 -46.80 -23.42
C THR A 219 -12.27 -45.72 -22.82
N TYR A 220 -11.66 -44.80 -22.08
CA TYR A 220 -12.31 -43.61 -21.53
C TYR A 220 -12.02 -42.41 -22.43
N THR A 221 -12.96 -41.50 -22.59
CA THR A 221 -12.72 -40.22 -23.29
C THR A 221 -12.98 -39.08 -22.33
N PHE A 222 -12.02 -38.18 -22.20
CA PHE A 222 -12.08 -37.02 -21.33
C PHE A 222 -12.10 -35.72 -22.12
N ASP A 223 -12.73 -34.70 -21.54
CA ASP A 223 -12.60 -33.30 -21.94
C ASP A 223 -12.07 -32.49 -20.74
N ASN A 224 -10.80 -32.11 -20.82
CA ASN A 224 -10.09 -31.35 -19.79
C ASN A 224 -10.36 -31.84 -18.35
N GLY A 225 -10.21 -33.15 -18.15
CA GLY A 225 -10.43 -33.87 -16.90
C GLY A 225 -11.83 -34.44 -16.71
N LYS A 226 -12.87 -33.87 -17.33
CA LYS A 226 -14.26 -34.36 -17.21
C LYS A 226 -14.42 -35.63 -18.03
N LEU A 227 -14.94 -36.70 -17.43
CA LEU A 227 -15.25 -37.94 -18.13
C LEU A 227 -16.48 -37.74 -19.02
N LEU A 228 -16.33 -37.95 -20.33
CA LEU A 228 -17.45 -37.91 -21.28
C LEU A 228 -18.10 -39.29 -21.45
N LYS A 229 -17.29 -40.33 -21.58
CA LYS A 229 -17.76 -41.73 -21.74
C LYS A 229 -16.68 -42.76 -21.44
N GLY A 230 -17.09 -43.98 -21.13
CA GLY A 230 -16.25 -45.18 -21.07
C GLY A 230 -16.87 -46.31 -21.89
N GLU A 231 -16.09 -46.92 -22.78
CA GLU A 231 -16.54 -47.95 -23.72
C GLU A 231 -15.68 -49.21 -23.59
N TRP A 232 -16.33 -50.37 -23.51
CA TRP A 232 -15.63 -51.66 -23.54
C TRP A 232 -15.08 -51.93 -24.93
N LEU A 233 -13.87 -52.48 -25.00
CA LEU A 233 -13.32 -53.01 -26.24
C LEU A 233 -14.10 -54.28 -26.61
N THR A 234 -14.79 -54.22 -27.76
CA THR A 234 -15.40 -55.38 -28.43
C THR A 234 -14.41 -56.13 -29.30
#